data_AF-A0AAV5YVL5-F1
#
_entry.id   AF-A0AAV5YVL5-F1
#
_cell.length_a   1.000
_cell.length_b   1.000
_cell.length_c   1.000
_cell.angle_alpha   90.00
_cell.angle_beta   90.00
_cell.angle_gamma   90.00
#
_symmetry.space_group_name_H-M   'P 1'
#
loop_
_entity.id
_entity.type
_entity.pdbx_description
1 polymer ?
#
loop_
_entity_poly.entity_id
_entity_poly.type
_entity_poly.pdbx_seq_one_letter_code
_entity_poly.pdbx_strand_id
1 'polypeptide(L)'
;MKHADFVHLHVHSEYSLLDGAARLEKLVERAKALKFPALALTDHGNLFGAVDFYTACSKSGVKPILGCELYVAPGSRFERSSQDGGYEGASHCTVLARTAAGYANLMKLVSKAYLEGYYYKPRVDRELLAQHADGLLVLSGCLNSEVSRMLSAGDAEKAQQTAGWYQEVFGKDHYFMEVQSHGLEQQVSVTEGTIKIARAIGAPLCGTNDSHYLEAEHSRAHEALLCIQTGTTMGDPNRWKFSSNEFYVKSAEEMKAVFKDLPEAYRNTLAVAERCNVDLQFGQFHLPNYQVPDGYTLDSYLEHLAFEGLARRYGSQPADAIVERLRYELGVVSKMGFSGYFLVVWDFIAHARKQGIAVGPGRGSSAGSLVAYCLGITNVDPIRYGLIFERFLNPERISMPDMDIDFADDR
;
A
#
# COMPACT_ATOMS: atom_id res chain seq x y z
N MET A 1 -12.08 -27.45 4.06
CA MET A 1 -12.23 -27.63 2.60
C MET A 1 -10.85 -27.92 2.02
N LYS A 2 -10.74 -28.71 0.94
CA LYS A 2 -9.46 -28.90 0.24
C LYS A 2 -9.15 -27.63 -0.57
N HIS A 3 -8.03 -26.97 -0.27
CA HIS A 3 -7.53 -25.83 -1.05
C HIS A 3 -6.97 -26.30 -2.39
N ALA A 4 -6.87 -25.37 -3.34
CA ALA A 4 -6.15 -25.60 -4.58
C ALA A 4 -4.64 -25.67 -4.33
N ASP A 5 -3.92 -26.46 -5.14
CA ASP A 5 -2.49 -26.69 -4.97
C ASP A 5 -1.62 -25.63 -5.70
N PHE A 6 -2.12 -24.39 -5.83
CA PHE A 6 -1.49 -23.28 -6.56
C PHE A 6 -1.82 -21.93 -5.90
N VAL A 7 -0.92 -20.95 -6.03
CA VAL A 7 -1.15 -19.55 -5.61
C VAL A 7 -0.67 -18.60 -6.71
N HIS A 8 -1.50 -17.63 -7.07
CA HIS A 8 -1.07 -16.53 -7.93
C HIS A 8 -0.23 -15.53 -7.13
N LEU A 9 1.01 -15.33 -7.58
CA LEU A 9 2.03 -14.50 -6.91
C LEU A 9 2.40 -13.22 -7.67
N HIS A 10 1.87 -13.06 -8.89
CA HIS A 10 2.10 -11.91 -9.77
C HIS A 10 0.75 -11.51 -10.36
N VAL A 11 0.10 -10.53 -9.75
CA VAL A 11 -1.28 -10.12 -10.04
C VAL A 11 -1.41 -8.60 -9.90
N HIS A 12 -2.02 -8.00 -10.91
CA HIS A 12 -2.30 -6.57 -11.01
C HIS A 12 -3.80 -6.34 -10.81
N SER A 13 -4.16 -5.41 -9.92
CA SER A 13 -5.54 -4.97 -9.73
C SER A 13 -5.77 -3.60 -10.39
N GLU A 14 -6.95 -3.00 -10.19
CA GLU A 14 -7.23 -1.64 -10.64
C GLU A 14 -6.27 -0.57 -10.10
N TYR A 15 -5.44 -0.88 -9.10
CA TYR A 15 -4.41 0.03 -8.58
C TYR A 15 -3.12 0.04 -9.40
N SER A 16 -2.93 -0.91 -10.32
CA SER A 16 -2.03 -0.74 -11.47
C SER A 16 -2.67 0.21 -12.47
N LEU A 17 -2.65 1.50 -12.13
CA LEU A 17 -3.45 2.52 -12.80
C LEU A 17 -3.25 2.51 -14.32
N LEU A 18 -4.38 2.49 -15.05
CA LEU A 18 -4.48 2.48 -16.51
C LEU A 18 -4.03 1.18 -17.20
N ASP A 19 -3.67 0.15 -16.44
CA ASP A 19 -3.18 -1.12 -16.98
C ASP A 19 -3.95 -2.32 -16.37
N GLY A 20 -3.94 -2.47 -15.05
CA GLY A 20 -4.71 -3.52 -14.38
C GLY A 20 -6.23 -3.29 -14.42
N ALA A 21 -6.98 -4.31 -14.84
CA ALA A 21 -8.43 -4.28 -14.97
C ALA A 21 -9.16 -5.15 -13.93
N ALA A 22 -8.43 -5.92 -13.11
CA ALA A 22 -9.01 -6.76 -12.08
C ALA A 22 -9.44 -5.93 -10.86
N ARG A 23 -10.74 -5.75 -10.65
CA ARG A 23 -11.25 -5.07 -9.45
C ARG A 23 -10.93 -5.86 -8.18
N LEU A 24 -10.38 -5.20 -7.16
CA LEU A 24 -9.79 -5.80 -5.96
C LEU A 24 -10.77 -6.69 -5.21
N GLU A 25 -11.99 -6.22 -4.93
CA GLU A 25 -13.00 -7.05 -4.25
C GLU A 25 -13.36 -8.30 -5.06
N LYS A 26 -13.57 -8.14 -6.38
CA LYS A 26 -13.88 -9.25 -7.29
C LYS A 26 -12.71 -10.21 -7.48
N LEU A 27 -11.49 -9.70 -7.42
CA LEU A 27 -10.26 -10.48 -7.47
C LEU A 27 -10.19 -11.44 -6.28
N VAL A 28 -10.48 -10.94 -5.07
CA VAL A 28 -10.54 -11.77 -3.86
C VAL A 28 -11.70 -12.76 -3.90
N GLU A 29 -12.88 -12.35 -4.38
CA GLU A 29 -14.03 -13.24 -4.59
C GLU A 29 -13.69 -14.39 -5.53
N ARG A 30 -13.01 -14.09 -6.65
CA ARG A 30 -12.56 -15.10 -7.61
C ARG A 30 -11.54 -16.06 -6.99
N ALA A 31 -10.57 -15.55 -6.25
CA ALA A 31 -9.59 -16.40 -5.59
C ALA A 31 -10.23 -17.36 -4.58
N LYS A 32 -11.24 -16.88 -3.83
CA LYS A 32 -12.05 -17.71 -2.93
C LYS A 32 -12.86 -18.76 -3.69
N ALA A 33 -13.50 -18.39 -4.81
CA ALA A 33 -14.28 -19.30 -5.64
C ALA A 33 -13.40 -20.43 -6.23
N LEU A 34 -12.18 -20.08 -6.65
CA LEU A 34 -11.15 -21.03 -7.14
C LEU A 34 -10.41 -21.76 -6.00
N LYS A 35 -10.76 -21.48 -4.74
CA LYS A 35 -10.23 -22.12 -3.52
C LYS A 35 -8.72 -21.96 -3.34
N PHE A 36 -8.13 -20.87 -3.84
CA PHE A 36 -6.72 -20.58 -3.56
C PHE A 36 -6.51 -20.35 -2.05
N PRO A 37 -5.44 -20.93 -1.46
CA PRO A 37 -5.15 -20.74 -0.05
C PRO A 37 -4.62 -19.33 0.25
N ALA A 38 -3.97 -18.70 -0.74
CA ALA A 38 -3.42 -17.37 -0.68
C ALA A 38 -3.55 -16.66 -2.03
N LEU A 39 -3.36 -15.35 -2.04
CA LEU A 39 -3.30 -14.52 -3.23
C LEU A 39 -2.30 -13.39 -3.00
N ALA A 40 -1.44 -13.09 -3.98
CA ALA A 40 -0.62 -11.90 -3.96
C ALA A 40 -1.28 -10.73 -4.69
N LEU A 41 -0.95 -9.51 -4.25
CA LEU A 41 -1.17 -8.28 -5.00
C LEU A 41 0.19 -7.65 -5.28
N THR A 42 0.51 -7.42 -6.55
CA THR A 42 1.82 -6.94 -7.01
C THR A 42 1.64 -5.82 -8.04
N ASP A 43 0.90 -4.79 -7.68
CA ASP A 43 0.65 -3.67 -8.58
C ASP A 43 1.92 -2.97 -9.05
N HIS A 44 1.84 -2.33 -10.22
CA HIS A 44 2.97 -1.64 -10.82
C HIS A 44 3.43 -0.44 -9.98
N GLY A 45 4.60 -0.57 -9.35
CA GLY A 45 5.32 0.51 -8.70
C GLY A 45 4.60 1.18 -7.53
N ASN A 46 3.56 0.58 -6.97
CA ASN A 46 2.77 1.18 -5.89
C ASN A 46 2.20 0.14 -4.91
N LEU A 47 1.66 0.63 -3.78
CA LEU A 47 0.98 -0.16 -2.75
C LEU A 47 -0.42 0.40 -2.42
N PHE A 48 -1.05 1.11 -3.36
CA PHE A 48 -2.27 1.86 -3.10
C PHE A 48 -3.42 0.96 -2.62
N GLY A 49 -3.55 -0.24 -3.19
CA GLY A 49 -4.55 -1.22 -2.79
C GLY A 49 -4.18 -2.11 -1.60
N ALA A 50 -3.00 -1.97 -0.99
CA ALA A 50 -2.48 -2.97 -0.05
C ALA A 50 -3.37 -3.19 1.19
N VAL A 51 -3.88 -2.12 1.80
CA VAL A 51 -4.72 -2.19 3.01
C VAL A 51 -6.12 -2.74 2.69
N ASP A 52 -6.72 -2.27 1.60
CA ASP A 52 -8.03 -2.74 1.13
C ASP A 52 -7.97 -4.22 0.75
N PHE A 53 -6.90 -4.63 0.06
CA PHE A 53 -6.61 -6.02 -0.30
C PHE A 53 -6.47 -6.91 0.92
N TYR A 54 -5.62 -6.50 1.88
CA TYR A 54 -5.42 -7.25 3.12
C TYR A 54 -6.75 -7.46 3.86
N THR A 55 -7.56 -6.41 3.94
CA THR A 55 -8.87 -6.42 4.60
C THR A 55 -9.86 -7.34 3.86
N ALA A 56 -9.94 -7.25 2.54
CA ALA A 56 -10.82 -8.07 1.71
C ALA A 56 -10.45 -9.56 1.77
N CYS A 57 -9.16 -9.88 1.65
CA CYS A 57 -8.62 -11.24 1.81
C CYS A 57 -8.95 -11.81 3.19
N SER A 58 -8.65 -11.06 4.25
CA SER A 58 -8.90 -11.48 5.65
C SER A 58 -10.38 -11.78 5.90
N LYS A 59 -11.30 -10.92 5.41
CA LYS A 59 -12.75 -11.16 5.49
C LYS A 59 -13.20 -12.39 4.69
N SER A 60 -12.51 -12.70 3.60
CA SER A 60 -12.83 -13.80 2.70
C SER A 60 -12.22 -15.14 3.10
N GLY A 61 -11.31 -15.16 4.07
CA GLY A 61 -10.56 -16.35 4.48
C GLY A 61 -9.49 -16.77 3.47
N VAL A 62 -8.99 -15.83 2.66
CA VAL A 62 -7.87 -16.02 1.73
C VAL A 62 -6.65 -15.33 2.34
N LYS A 63 -5.50 -16.00 2.40
CA LYS A 63 -4.28 -15.37 2.94
C LYS A 63 -3.77 -14.27 1.99
N PRO A 64 -3.63 -13.01 2.43
CA PRO A 64 -3.03 -11.96 1.60
C PRO A 64 -1.51 -12.09 1.57
N ILE A 65 -0.93 -11.91 0.39
CA ILE A 65 0.51 -11.71 0.18
C ILE A 65 0.71 -10.30 -0.38
N LEU A 66 1.32 -9.43 0.41
CA LEU A 66 1.54 -8.03 0.01
C LEU A 66 2.82 -7.95 -0.81
N GLY A 67 2.73 -7.40 -2.01
CA GLY A 67 3.87 -7.23 -2.91
C GLY A 67 3.73 -6.01 -3.80
N CYS A 68 4.69 -5.86 -4.72
CA CYS A 68 4.74 -4.81 -5.71
C CYS A 68 5.61 -5.28 -6.88
N GLU A 69 5.20 -4.99 -8.11
CA GLU A 69 6.11 -5.10 -9.25
C GLU A 69 6.83 -3.77 -9.41
N LEU A 70 8.07 -3.71 -8.89
CA LEU A 70 8.89 -2.50 -8.89
C LEU A 70 9.49 -2.25 -10.27
N TYR A 71 9.66 -0.96 -10.60
CA TYR A 71 10.47 -0.53 -11.73
C TYR A 71 11.92 -0.35 -11.27
N VAL A 72 12.87 -1.05 -11.89
CA VAL A 72 14.30 -0.99 -11.61
C VAL A 72 14.99 -0.20 -12.70
N ALA A 73 15.66 0.89 -12.33
CA ALA A 73 16.45 1.68 -13.25
C ALA A 73 17.64 0.87 -13.81
N PRO A 74 18.05 1.09 -15.07
CA PRO A 74 19.19 0.38 -15.67
C PRO A 74 20.53 0.75 -15.00
N GLY A 75 20.59 1.95 -14.40
CA GLY A 75 21.71 2.47 -13.62
C GLY A 75 21.22 3.04 -12.30
N SER A 76 21.55 4.31 -12.02
CA SER A 76 21.09 4.97 -10.81
C SER A 76 19.64 5.45 -10.93
N ARG A 77 18.86 5.36 -9.85
CA ARG A 77 17.50 5.92 -9.81
C ARG A 77 17.44 7.44 -10.05
N PHE A 78 18.56 8.14 -9.81
CA PHE A 78 18.70 9.58 -10.01
C PHE A 78 19.00 10.00 -11.46
N GLU A 79 19.40 9.06 -12.32
CA GLU A 79 19.73 9.35 -13.71
C GLU A 79 18.46 9.57 -14.56
N ARG A 80 18.53 10.53 -15.49
CA ARG A 80 17.42 10.89 -16.40
C ARG A 80 17.97 11.03 -17.81
N SER A 81 18.43 9.90 -18.38
CA SER A 81 19.10 9.88 -19.67
C SER A 81 18.19 9.32 -20.77
N SER A 82 18.44 9.71 -22.03
CA SER A 82 17.78 9.09 -23.19
C SER A 82 18.22 7.64 -23.44
N GLN A 83 19.33 7.20 -22.84
CA GLN A 83 19.78 5.80 -22.87
C GLN A 83 18.92 4.91 -21.96
N ASP A 84 18.11 5.49 -21.07
CA ASP A 84 17.14 4.79 -20.22
C ASP A 84 15.86 4.41 -20.99
N GLY A 85 15.91 4.18 -22.31
CA GLY A 85 14.79 3.63 -23.10
C GLY A 85 13.44 4.38 -23.00
N GLY A 86 13.42 5.61 -22.47
CA GLY A 86 12.18 6.35 -22.21
C GLY A 86 11.25 5.64 -21.22
N TYR A 87 9.99 5.45 -21.62
CA TYR A 87 8.97 4.74 -20.82
C TYR A 87 9.34 3.27 -20.55
N GLU A 88 10.14 2.66 -21.43
CA GLU A 88 10.47 1.24 -21.37
C GLU A 88 11.83 0.95 -20.72
N GLY A 89 12.71 1.90 -20.42
CA GLY A 89 14.05 1.48 -19.96
C GLY A 89 14.13 0.98 -18.52
N ALA A 90 13.08 1.16 -17.71
CA ALA A 90 13.03 0.51 -16.40
C ALA A 90 12.62 -0.96 -16.57
N SER A 91 13.34 -1.86 -15.89
CA SER A 91 13.02 -3.28 -15.85
C SER A 91 12.05 -3.60 -14.72
N HIS A 92 11.28 -4.67 -14.83
CA HIS A 92 10.37 -5.06 -13.76
C HIS A 92 11.04 -5.99 -12.74
N CYS A 93 10.58 -5.93 -11.49
CA CYS A 93 11.03 -6.80 -10.41
C CYS A 93 9.88 -7.08 -9.45
N THR A 94 9.42 -8.32 -9.39
CA THR A 94 8.30 -8.73 -8.54
C THR A 94 8.81 -9.01 -7.12
N VAL A 95 8.37 -8.18 -6.17
CA VAL A 95 8.83 -8.22 -4.78
C VAL A 95 7.67 -8.49 -3.85
N LEU A 96 7.82 -9.47 -2.96
CA LEU A 96 6.82 -9.88 -1.97
C LEU A 96 7.35 -9.64 -0.55
N ALA A 97 6.52 -9.10 0.32
CA ALA A 97 6.84 -8.93 1.73
C ALA A 97 6.67 -10.25 2.48
N ARG A 98 7.77 -10.78 3.03
CA ARG A 98 7.72 -12.01 3.84
C ARG A 98 7.40 -11.78 5.32
N THR A 99 7.66 -10.58 5.84
CA THR A 99 7.49 -10.21 7.25
C THR A 99 6.99 -8.78 7.40
N ALA A 100 6.59 -8.36 8.60
CA ALA A 100 6.25 -6.97 8.89
C ALA A 100 7.43 -6.00 8.60
N ALA A 101 8.67 -6.40 8.89
CA ALA A 101 9.87 -5.64 8.53
C ALA A 101 10.02 -5.51 7.00
N GLY A 102 9.70 -6.58 6.29
CA GLY A 102 9.61 -6.61 4.84
C GLY A 102 8.60 -5.65 4.26
N TYR A 103 7.39 -5.64 4.82
CA TYR A 103 6.35 -4.71 4.41
C TYR A 103 6.78 -3.25 4.65
N ALA A 104 7.43 -2.97 5.79
CA ALA A 104 8.01 -1.65 6.05
C ALA A 104 9.11 -1.27 5.05
N ASN A 105 9.95 -2.22 4.65
CA ASN A 105 10.98 -2.01 3.63
C ASN A 105 10.39 -1.82 2.23
N LEU A 106 9.33 -2.57 1.88
CA LEU A 106 8.61 -2.39 0.62
C LEU A 106 7.94 -1.02 0.55
N MET A 107 7.35 -0.54 1.65
CA MET A 107 6.82 0.82 1.75
C MET A 107 7.93 1.86 1.51
N LYS A 108 9.11 1.71 2.14
CA LYS A 108 10.25 2.62 1.92
C LYS A 108 10.73 2.61 0.47
N LEU A 109 10.82 1.43 -0.15
CA LEU A 109 11.22 1.27 -1.55
C LEU A 109 10.26 2.05 -2.47
N VAL A 110 8.95 1.82 -2.34
CA VAL A 110 7.94 2.50 -3.14
C VAL A 110 7.94 4.00 -2.87
N SER A 111 7.99 4.44 -1.61
CA SER A 111 8.06 5.87 -1.28
C SER A 111 9.28 6.55 -1.89
N LYS A 112 10.47 5.95 -1.78
CA LYS A 112 11.70 6.49 -2.38
C LYS A 112 11.67 6.43 -3.91
N ALA A 113 11.03 5.43 -4.49
CA ALA A 113 10.84 5.38 -5.95
C ALA A 113 10.04 6.58 -6.47
N TYR A 114 9.02 7.04 -5.72
CA TYR A 114 8.28 8.26 -6.05
C TYR A 114 9.03 9.55 -5.70
N LEU A 115 9.72 9.61 -4.56
CA LEU A 115 10.37 10.84 -4.08
C LEU A 115 11.73 11.13 -4.73
N GLU A 116 12.50 10.08 -5.03
CA GLU A 116 13.89 10.17 -5.50
C GLU A 116 14.02 9.70 -6.96
N GLY A 117 13.39 8.57 -7.30
CA GLY A 117 13.63 7.84 -8.55
C GLY A 117 12.63 8.10 -9.68
N TYR A 118 11.69 9.03 -9.49
CA TYR A 118 10.62 9.26 -10.45
C TYR A 118 11.17 9.91 -11.74
N TYR A 119 10.93 9.22 -12.85
CA TYR A 119 11.14 9.76 -14.20
C TYR A 119 9.84 9.62 -15.02
N TYR A 120 9.68 8.56 -15.82
CA TYR A 120 8.39 8.18 -16.38
C TYR A 120 7.57 7.27 -15.45
N LYS A 121 8.28 6.52 -14.61
CA LYS A 121 7.76 5.61 -13.60
C LYS A 121 8.51 5.84 -12.28
N PRO A 122 7.94 5.47 -11.12
CA PRO A 122 8.65 5.48 -9.85
C PRO A 122 9.68 4.35 -9.85
N ARG A 123 10.97 4.66 -10.03
CA ARG A 123 12.03 3.64 -10.15
C ARG A 123 12.85 3.49 -8.87
N VAL A 124 13.24 2.26 -8.55
CA VAL A 124 14.33 1.94 -7.61
C VAL A 124 15.61 1.62 -8.38
N ASP A 125 16.72 1.45 -7.68
CA ASP A 125 17.94 0.87 -8.24
C ASP A 125 18.45 -0.26 -7.33
N ARG A 126 19.49 -0.96 -7.80
CA ARG A 126 20.10 -2.09 -7.09
C ARG A 126 20.67 -1.69 -5.73
N GLU A 127 21.20 -0.48 -5.60
CA GLU A 127 21.70 0.06 -4.33
C GLU A 127 20.57 0.12 -3.29
N LEU A 128 19.46 0.75 -3.67
CA LEU A 128 18.32 0.91 -2.78
C LEU A 128 17.64 -0.43 -2.44
N LEU A 129 17.54 -1.34 -3.42
CA LEU A 129 17.06 -2.70 -3.18
C LEU A 129 17.91 -3.42 -2.12
N ALA A 130 19.24 -3.33 -2.21
CA ALA A 130 20.14 -3.94 -1.23
C ALA A 130 19.98 -3.32 0.18
N GLN A 131 19.78 -2.00 0.27
CA GLN A 131 19.55 -1.31 1.56
C GLN A 131 18.26 -1.75 2.26
N HIS A 132 17.27 -2.23 1.50
CA HIS A 132 15.95 -2.59 2.02
C HIS A 132 15.57 -4.05 1.75
N ALA A 133 16.55 -4.94 1.54
CA ALA A 133 16.32 -6.33 1.17
C ALA A 133 15.73 -7.20 2.31
N ASP A 134 15.99 -6.83 3.57
CA ASP A 134 15.49 -7.62 4.70
C ASP A 134 13.96 -7.65 4.71
N GLY A 135 13.42 -8.81 5.06
CA GLY A 135 12.00 -9.07 5.06
C GLY A 135 11.36 -9.23 3.67
N LEU A 136 12.13 -9.25 2.58
CA LEU A 136 11.59 -9.40 1.22
C LEU A 136 11.90 -10.77 0.60
N LEU A 137 11.10 -11.15 -0.39
CA LEU A 137 11.29 -12.26 -1.31
C LEU A 137 11.10 -11.74 -2.74
N VAL A 138 11.96 -12.14 -3.67
CA VAL A 138 11.96 -11.64 -5.05
C VAL A 138 11.79 -12.77 -6.04
N LEU A 139 10.95 -12.54 -7.04
CA LEU A 139 10.86 -13.36 -8.24
C LEU A 139 11.68 -12.69 -9.35
N SER A 140 12.33 -13.46 -10.23
CA SER A 140 13.17 -12.89 -11.28
C SER A 140 12.42 -12.00 -12.29
N GLY A 141 11.07 -12.02 -12.29
CA GLY A 141 10.21 -11.08 -13.01
C GLY A 141 9.70 -11.59 -14.35
N CYS A 142 8.83 -10.79 -14.97
CA CYS A 142 8.23 -11.04 -16.28
C CYS A 142 9.25 -10.90 -17.44
N LEU A 143 8.77 -10.88 -18.69
CA LEU A 143 9.61 -10.63 -19.86
C LEU A 143 10.35 -9.28 -19.80
N ASN A 144 9.78 -8.31 -19.06
CA ASN A 144 10.34 -6.98 -18.90
C ASN A 144 11.37 -6.87 -17.77
N SER A 145 11.71 -7.97 -17.10
CA SER A 145 12.70 -7.99 -16.03
C SER A 145 14.14 -7.91 -16.54
N GLU A 146 15.08 -7.56 -15.65
CA GLU A 146 16.50 -7.44 -16.02
C GLU A 146 17.04 -8.78 -16.58
N VAL A 147 16.71 -9.89 -15.93
CA VAL A 147 17.17 -11.24 -16.33
C VAL A 147 16.56 -11.63 -17.68
N SER A 148 15.24 -11.49 -17.84
CA SER A 148 14.54 -11.87 -19.08
C SER A 148 14.95 -11.00 -20.27
N ARG A 149 15.23 -9.72 -20.06
CA ARG A 149 15.73 -8.81 -21.11
C ARG A 149 17.14 -9.21 -21.56
N MET A 150 18.03 -9.53 -20.63
CA MET A 150 19.38 -10.00 -20.97
C MET A 150 19.34 -11.33 -21.73
N LEU A 151 18.48 -12.27 -21.31
CA LEU A 151 18.24 -13.51 -22.05
C LEU A 151 17.69 -13.26 -23.45
N SER A 152 16.73 -12.35 -23.60
CA SER A 152 16.16 -11.97 -24.90
C SER A 152 17.22 -11.34 -25.82
N ALA A 153 18.19 -10.62 -25.25
CA ALA A 153 19.32 -10.04 -25.97
C ALA A 153 20.46 -11.04 -26.27
N GLY A 154 20.35 -12.30 -25.83
CA GLY A 154 21.37 -13.33 -26.00
C GLY A 154 22.54 -13.25 -25.00
N ASP A 155 22.45 -12.40 -23.98
CA ASP A 155 23.50 -12.19 -22.97
C ASP A 155 23.27 -13.06 -21.73
N ALA A 156 23.42 -14.37 -21.91
CA ALA A 156 23.16 -15.36 -20.86
C ALA A 156 24.13 -15.24 -19.66
N GLU A 157 25.36 -14.80 -19.90
CA GLU A 157 26.36 -14.61 -18.84
C GLU A 157 25.94 -13.46 -17.92
N LYS A 158 25.57 -12.31 -18.47
CA LYS A 158 25.10 -11.16 -17.69
C LYS A 158 23.78 -11.44 -16.98
N ALA A 159 22.89 -12.22 -17.62
CA ALA A 159 21.67 -12.69 -17.00
C ALA A 159 21.95 -13.55 -15.76
N GLN A 160 22.91 -14.48 -15.85
CA GLN A 160 23.32 -15.32 -14.71
C GLN A 160 23.96 -14.50 -13.59
N GLN A 161 24.83 -13.56 -13.93
CA GLN A 161 25.45 -12.65 -12.94
C GLN A 161 24.40 -11.81 -12.22
N THR A 162 23.42 -11.29 -12.96
CA THR A 162 22.32 -10.50 -12.39
C THR A 162 21.44 -11.34 -11.47
N ALA A 163 21.04 -12.55 -11.89
CA ALA A 163 20.28 -13.45 -11.03
C ALA A 163 21.07 -13.86 -9.77
N GLY A 164 22.38 -14.08 -9.90
CA GLY A 164 23.27 -14.34 -8.77
C GLY A 164 23.33 -13.19 -7.77
N TRP A 165 23.38 -11.94 -8.26
CA TRP A 165 23.32 -10.75 -7.41
C TRP A 165 22.01 -10.67 -6.62
N TYR A 166 20.86 -10.90 -7.27
CA TYR A 166 19.58 -10.94 -6.56
C TYR A 166 19.55 -12.05 -5.50
N GLN A 167 20.04 -13.25 -5.82
CA GLN A 167 20.11 -14.34 -4.85
C GLN A 167 21.02 -14.02 -3.66
N GLU A 168 22.14 -13.33 -3.89
CA GLU A 168 23.06 -12.90 -2.83
C GLU A 168 22.41 -11.85 -1.91
N VAL A 169 21.73 -10.86 -2.48
CA VAL A 169 21.10 -9.76 -1.75
C VAL A 169 19.90 -10.21 -0.93
N PHE A 170 18.99 -11.00 -1.52
CA PHE A 170 17.75 -11.40 -0.86
C PHE A 170 17.90 -12.72 -0.10
N GLY A 171 18.90 -13.53 -0.44
CA GLY A 171 19.17 -14.83 0.16
C GLY A 171 18.60 -16.00 -0.67
N LYS A 172 19.27 -17.16 -0.58
CA LYS A 172 18.95 -18.36 -1.36
C LYS A 172 17.52 -18.88 -1.17
N ASP A 173 16.94 -18.69 0.01
CA ASP A 173 15.58 -19.13 0.34
C ASP A 173 14.50 -18.11 -0.07
N HIS A 174 14.91 -16.95 -0.59
CA HIS A 174 14.04 -15.78 -0.83
C HIS A 174 14.21 -15.21 -2.24
N TYR A 175 14.88 -15.94 -3.13
CA TYR A 175 14.96 -15.61 -4.54
C TYR A 175 14.51 -16.80 -5.39
N PHE A 176 13.53 -16.57 -6.25
CA PHE A 176 12.96 -17.58 -7.13
C PHE A 176 13.10 -17.12 -8.58
N MET A 177 13.46 -18.04 -9.45
CA MET A 177 13.51 -17.80 -10.88
C MET A 177 12.10 -17.95 -11.46
N GLU A 178 11.50 -16.84 -11.87
CA GLU A 178 10.14 -16.76 -12.36
C GLU A 178 10.04 -17.28 -13.79
N VAL A 179 9.04 -18.11 -14.04
CA VAL A 179 8.68 -18.58 -15.38
C VAL A 179 7.20 -18.34 -15.65
N GLN A 180 6.91 -17.91 -16.87
CA GLN A 180 5.57 -17.57 -17.33
C GLN A 180 5.38 -18.15 -18.74
N SER A 181 4.17 -18.62 -19.04
CA SER A 181 3.87 -19.19 -20.35
C SER A 181 2.48 -18.78 -20.83
N HIS A 182 2.46 -17.86 -21.78
CA HIS A 182 1.28 -17.27 -22.41
C HIS A 182 1.19 -17.62 -23.90
N GLY A 183 1.93 -18.66 -24.34
CA GLY A 183 1.99 -19.11 -25.73
C GLY A 183 2.86 -18.24 -26.65
N LEU A 184 3.76 -17.43 -26.09
CA LEU A 184 4.64 -16.53 -26.85
C LEU A 184 5.97 -17.22 -27.19
N GLU A 185 6.42 -17.10 -28.44
CA GLU A 185 7.69 -17.70 -28.89
C GLU A 185 8.90 -17.19 -28.08
N GLN A 186 8.91 -15.88 -27.77
CA GLN A 186 9.94 -15.28 -26.93
C GLN A 186 9.98 -15.88 -25.51
N GLN A 187 8.85 -16.31 -24.94
CA GLN A 187 8.82 -16.94 -23.62
C GLN A 187 9.45 -18.33 -23.62
N VAL A 188 9.43 -19.04 -24.75
CA VAL A 188 10.06 -20.37 -24.86
C VAL A 188 11.57 -20.24 -24.67
N SER A 189 12.22 -19.35 -25.43
CA SER A 189 13.67 -19.15 -25.35
C SER A 189 14.11 -18.57 -24.00
N VAL A 190 13.37 -17.59 -23.47
CA VAL A 190 13.63 -17.01 -22.14
C VAL A 190 13.45 -18.06 -21.05
N THR A 191 12.40 -18.89 -21.10
CA THR A 191 12.18 -19.95 -20.09
C THR A 191 13.31 -20.97 -20.09
N GLU A 192 13.79 -21.41 -21.26
CA GLU A 192 14.96 -22.30 -21.35
C GLU A 192 16.21 -21.69 -20.70
N GLY A 193 16.47 -20.41 -20.95
CA GLY A 193 17.56 -19.66 -20.33
C GLY A 193 17.40 -19.56 -18.81
N THR A 194 16.20 -19.20 -18.33
CA THR A 194 15.85 -19.13 -16.92
C THR A 194 16.08 -20.46 -16.20
N ILE A 195 15.70 -21.60 -16.80
CA ILE A 195 15.93 -22.93 -16.23
C ILE A 195 17.43 -23.23 -16.11
N LYS A 196 18.23 -22.88 -17.12
CA LYS A 196 19.69 -23.08 -17.09
C LYS A 196 20.33 -22.26 -15.96
N ILE A 197 19.94 -21.00 -15.83
CA ILE A 197 20.41 -20.10 -14.76
C ILE A 197 19.98 -20.63 -13.39
N ALA A 198 18.71 -20.99 -13.22
CA ALA A 198 18.17 -21.54 -11.97
C ALA A 198 18.98 -22.74 -11.47
N ARG A 199 19.33 -23.66 -12.38
CA ARG A 199 20.20 -24.81 -12.07
C ARG A 199 21.62 -24.40 -11.71
N ALA A 200 22.19 -23.44 -12.43
CA ALA A 200 23.57 -22.97 -12.21
C ALA A 200 23.76 -22.29 -10.84
N ILE A 201 22.78 -21.49 -10.41
CA ILE A 201 22.83 -20.77 -9.12
C ILE A 201 22.11 -21.52 -7.99
N GLY A 202 21.48 -22.66 -8.28
CA GLY A 202 20.71 -23.44 -7.31
C GLY A 202 19.45 -22.71 -6.79
N ALA A 203 18.85 -21.84 -7.61
CA ALA A 203 17.60 -21.15 -7.26
C ALA A 203 16.37 -21.97 -7.67
N PRO A 204 15.31 -22.02 -6.85
CA PRO A 204 14.05 -22.67 -7.21
C PRO A 204 13.31 -21.92 -8.33
N LEU A 205 12.62 -22.65 -9.20
CA LEU A 205 11.70 -22.07 -10.20
C LEU A 205 10.36 -21.71 -9.54
N CYS A 206 9.68 -20.66 -10.01
CA CYS A 206 8.33 -20.32 -9.59
C CYS A 206 7.48 -19.91 -10.79
N GLY A 207 6.33 -20.56 -10.96
CA GLY A 207 5.42 -20.33 -12.08
C GLY A 207 4.34 -19.31 -11.75
N THR A 208 4.24 -18.24 -12.53
CA THR A 208 3.22 -17.18 -12.38
C THR A 208 2.49 -16.95 -13.71
N ASN A 209 1.46 -16.09 -13.70
CA ASN A 209 0.65 -15.78 -14.88
C ASN A 209 0.40 -14.29 -15.09
N ASP A 210 1.14 -13.42 -14.40
CA ASP A 210 1.14 -11.97 -14.63
C ASP A 210 -0.26 -11.39 -14.88
N SER A 211 -1.19 -11.66 -13.95
CA SER A 211 -2.63 -11.54 -14.26
C SER A 211 -3.10 -10.10 -14.13
N HIS A 212 -3.69 -9.57 -15.21
CA HIS A 212 -4.18 -8.19 -15.30
C HIS A 212 -5.71 -8.08 -15.27
N TYR A 213 -6.41 -9.20 -15.47
CA TYR A 213 -7.87 -9.24 -15.46
C TYR A 213 -8.40 -10.55 -14.88
N LEU A 214 -9.71 -10.61 -14.60
CA LEU A 214 -10.28 -11.72 -13.84
C LEU A 214 -10.47 -13.00 -14.69
N GLU A 215 -11.00 -12.87 -15.90
CA GLU A 215 -11.48 -13.98 -16.73
C GLU A 215 -10.99 -13.83 -18.16
N ALA A 216 -10.83 -14.94 -18.89
CA ALA A 216 -10.34 -14.92 -20.27
C ALA A 216 -11.15 -13.96 -21.17
N GLU A 217 -12.47 -13.91 -20.95
CA GLU A 217 -13.44 -13.08 -21.68
C GLU A 217 -13.23 -11.57 -21.42
N HIS A 218 -12.54 -11.19 -20.35
CA HIS A 218 -12.26 -9.79 -20.02
C HIS A 218 -11.08 -9.20 -20.80
N SER A 219 -10.39 -9.97 -21.65
CA SER A 219 -9.25 -9.49 -22.43
C SER A 219 -9.59 -8.26 -23.29
N ARG A 220 -10.79 -8.22 -23.88
CA ARG A 220 -11.25 -7.09 -24.70
C ARG A 220 -11.53 -5.83 -23.87
N ALA A 221 -12.01 -5.99 -22.65
CA ALA A 221 -12.22 -4.86 -21.73
C ALA A 221 -10.88 -4.30 -21.25
N HIS A 222 -9.92 -5.17 -20.97
CA HIS A 222 -8.55 -4.80 -20.67
C HIS A 222 -7.89 -4.05 -21.85
N GLU A 223 -8.02 -4.56 -23.08
CA GLU A 223 -7.49 -3.87 -24.26
C GLU A 223 -8.07 -2.45 -24.44
N ALA A 224 -9.36 -2.25 -24.12
CA ALA A 224 -9.97 -0.93 -24.13
C ALA A 224 -9.39 -0.01 -23.04
N LEU A 225 -9.03 -0.54 -21.87
CA LEU A 225 -8.32 0.20 -20.82
C LEU A 225 -6.94 0.68 -21.30
N LEU A 226 -6.18 -0.19 -21.96
CA LEU A 226 -4.88 0.18 -22.53
C LEU A 226 -5.01 1.29 -23.58
N CYS A 227 -6.06 1.26 -24.41
CA CYS A 227 -6.35 2.34 -25.35
C CYS A 227 -6.63 3.68 -24.66
N ILE A 228 -7.31 3.67 -23.51
CA ILE A 228 -7.53 4.88 -22.69
C ILE A 228 -6.19 5.41 -22.19
N GLN A 229 -5.29 4.53 -21.76
CA GLN A 229 -3.95 4.91 -21.30
C GLN A 229 -3.14 5.60 -22.41
N THR A 230 -3.16 5.05 -23.61
CA THR A 230 -2.32 5.52 -24.73
C THR A 230 -3.00 6.58 -25.59
N GLY A 231 -4.25 6.95 -25.30
CA GLY A 231 -5.02 7.90 -26.11
C GLY A 231 -5.29 7.40 -27.54
N THR A 232 -5.33 6.08 -27.74
CA THR A 232 -5.60 5.44 -29.03
C THR A 232 -7.03 4.90 -29.10
N THR A 233 -7.49 4.47 -30.28
CA THR A 233 -8.81 3.86 -30.44
C THR A 233 -8.71 2.35 -30.66
N MET A 234 -9.77 1.60 -30.32
CA MET A 234 -9.85 0.16 -30.61
C MET A 234 -9.75 -0.17 -32.11
N GLY A 235 -10.01 0.79 -32.99
CA GLY A 235 -9.88 0.65 -34.44
C GLY A 235 -8.45 0.85 -34.96
N ASP A 236 -7.54 1.41 -34.15
CA ASP A 236 -6.15 1.64 -34.56
C ASP A 236 -5.38 0.31 -34.60
N PRO A 237 -4.80 -0.10 -35.74
CA PRO A 237 -4.03 -1.34 -35.85
C PRO A 237 -2.72 -1.32 -35.05
N ASN A 238 -2.18 -0.13 -34.74
CA ASN A 238 -0.93 0.07 -34.01
C ASN A 238 -1.15 0.37 -32.52
N ARG A 239 -2.39 0.29 -32.04
CA ARG A 239 -2.69 0.47 -30.62
C ARG A 239 -1.89 -0.50 -29.76
N TRP A 240 -1.60 -0.06 -28.54
CA TRP A 240 -0.99 -0.94 -27.56
C TRP A 240 -1.99 -2.00 -27.09
N LYS A 241 -1.55 -3.25 -27.10
CA LYS A 241 -2.30 -4.42 -26.66
C LYS A 241 -1.33 -5.52 -26.24
N PHE A 242 -1.79 -6.43 -25.40
CA PHE A 242 -1.00 -7.59 -25.01
C PHE A 242 -0.93 -8.60 -26.16
N SER A 243 0.15 -9.39 -26.20
CA SER A 243 0.44 -10.33 -27.29
C SER A 243 -0.43 -11.58 -27.26
N SER A 244 -1.20 -11.81 -26.19
CA SER A 244 -2.15 -12.91 -26.04
C SER A 244 -3.29 -12.53 -25.08
N ASN A 245 -4.29 -13.41 -24.96
CA ASN A 245 -5.43 -13.23 -24.05
C ASN A 245 -5.28 -14.02 -22.73
N GLU A 246 -4.06 -14.42 -22.39
CA GLU A 246 -3.77 -15.40 -21.33
C GLU A 246 -3.52 -14.79 -19.94
N PHE A 247 -3.65 -13.47 -19.78
CA PHE A 247 -3.28 -12.70 -18.59
C PHE A 247 -4.44 -12.57 -17.59
N TYR A 248 -5.22 -13.64 -17.41
CA TYR A 248 -6.30 -13.70 -16.44
C TYR A 248 -5.95 -14.57 -15.23
N VAL A 249 -6.72 -14.45 -14.15
CA VAL A 249 -6.63 -15.33 -12.98
C VAL A 249 -7.13 -16.73 -13.35
N LYS A 250 -6.21 -17.56 -13.87
CA LYS A 250 -6.42 -18.97 -14.22
C LYS A 250 -6.70 -19.83 -12.97
N SER A 251 -7.47 -20.89 -13.14
CA SER A 251 -7.64 -21.97 -12.15
C SER A 251 -6.32 -22.74 -11.92
N ALA A 252 -6.26 -23.51 -10.83
CA ALA A 252 -5.12 -24.37 -10.55
C ALA A 252 -4.96 -25.47 -11.63
N GLU A 253 -6.06 -25.98 -12.17
CA GLU A 253 -6.05 -26.97 -13.25
C GLU A 253 -5.45 -26.40 -14.54
N GLU A 254 -5.82 -25.17 -14.91
CA GLU A 254 -5.23 -24.46 -16.05
C GLU A 254 -3.74 -24.21 -15.82
N MET A 255 -3.34 -23.70 -14.65
CA MET A 255 -1.93 -23.46 -14.33
C MET A 255 -1.11 -24.75 -14.28
N LYS A 256 -1.70 -25.87 -13.85
CA LYS A 256 -1.07 -27.19 -13.89
C LYS A 256 -0.85 -27.68 -15.32
N ALA A 257 -1.77 -27.37 -16.23
CA ALA A 257 -1.61 -27.68 -17.65
C ALA A 257 -0.52 -26.80 -18.31
N VAL A 258 -0.47 -25.51 -17.96
CA VAL A 258 0.58 -24.58 -18.41
C VAL A 258 1.97 -25.07 -18.01
N PHE A 259 2.15 -25.52 -16.76
CA PHE A 259 3.44 -25.98 -16.24
C PHE A 259 3.58 -27.50 -16.18
N LYS A 260 2.90 -28.25 -17.06
CA LYS A 260 2.95 -29.72 -17.07
C LYS A 260 4.38 -30.28 -17.19
N ASP A 261 5.25 -29.58 -17.92
CA ASP A 261 6.64 -29.96 -18.17
C ASP A 261 7.61 -29.39 -17.12
N LEU A 262 7.11 -28.53 -16.22
CA LEU A 262 7.85 -27.88 -15.11
C LEU A 262 7.05 -27.95 -13.79
N PRO A 263 6.74 -29.16 -13.28
CA PRO A 263 5.87 -29.32 -12.12
C PRO A 263 6.41 -28.68 -10.83
N GLU A 264 7.71 -28.39 -10.75
CA GLU A 264 8.32 -27.61 -9.68
C GLU A 264 7.91 -26.13 -9.70
N ALA A 265 7.77 -25.51 -10.87
CA ALA A 265 7.34 -24.12 -11.00
C ALA A 265 5.93 -23.93 -10.44
N TYR A 266 5.04 -24.87 -10.74
CA TYR A 266 3.69 -24.94 -10.18
C TYR A 266 3.71 -25.11 -8.65
N ARG A 267 4.45 -26.10 -8.13
CA ARG A 267 4.46 -26.44 -6.70
C ARG A 267 5.11 -25.38 -5.81
N ASN A 268 6.16 -24.72 -6.30
CA ASN A 268 6.92 -23.75 -5.52
C ASN A 268 6.11 -22.48 -5.21
N THR A 269 4.98 -22.24 -5.88
CA THR A 269 4.07 -21.14 -5.54
C THR A 269 3.54 -21.23 -4.11
N LEU A 270 3.19 -22.44 -3.65
CA LEU A 270 2.80 -22.70 -2.27
C LEU A 270 3.95 -22.44 -1.30
N ALA A 271 5.16 -22.81 -1.68
CA ALA A 271 6.34 -22.61 -0.86
C ALA A 271 6.67 -21.11 -0.70
N VAL A 272 6.46 -20.28 -1.72
CA VAL A 272 6.55 -18.82 -1.60
C VAL A 272 5.44 -18.29 -0.68
N ALA A 273 4.20 -18.76 -0.88
CA ALA A 273 3.06 -18.35 -0.06
C ALA A 273 3.24 -18.68 1.43
N GLU A 274 3.81 -19.84 1.76
CA GLU A 274 4.13 -20.23 3.14
C GLU A 274 5.17 -19.32 3.79
N ARG A 275 6.15 -18.83 3.02
CA ARG A 275 7.20 -17.92 3.49
C ARG A 275 6.69 -16.51 3.73
N CYS A 276 5.57 -16.11 3.13
CA CYS A 276 5.06 -14.75 3.23
C CYS A 276 4.03 -14.58 4.35
N ASN A 277 4.42 -13.96 5.47
CA ASN A 277 3.57 -13.80 6.65
C ASN A 277 3.66 -12.36 7.18
N VAL A 278 2.78 -11.50 6.68
CA VAL A 278 2.60 -10.12 7.17
C VAL A 278 1.31 -10.07 7.97
N ASP A 279 1.37 -9.57 9.20
CA ASP A 279 0.19 -9.30 10.03
C ASP A 279 0.02 -7.78 10.19
N LEU A 280 -1.05 -7.23 9.61
CA LEU A 280 -1.41 -5.82 9.79
C LEU A 280 -2.29 -5.67 11.01
N GLN A 281 -1.80 -4.92 12.00
CA GLN A 281 -2.56 -4.61 13.21
C GLN A 281 -3.46 -3.40 12.99
N PHE A 282 -4.76 -3.59 13.17
CA PHE A 282 -5.75 -2.53 13.11
C PHE A 282 -6.25 -2.15 14.51
N GLY A 283 -6.75 -0.93 14.66
CA GLY A 283 -7.35 -0.44 15.91
C GLY A 283 -6.36 0.13 16.93
N GLN A 284 -5.07 0.21 16.59
CA GLN A 284 -4.10 0.99 17.36
C GLN A 284 -4.09 2.44 16.88
N PHE A 285 -4.02 3.39 17.82
CA PHE A 285 -3.92 4.81 17.51
C PHE A 285 -2.47 5.25 17.57
N HIS A 286 -1.99 5.86 16.48
CA HIS A 286 -0.67 6.47 16.41
C HIS A 286 -0.82 8.00 16.46
N LEU A 287 -0.94 8.55 17.67
CA LEU A 287 -1.06 9.99 17.88
C LEU A 287 0.33 10.65 17.91
N PRO A 288 0.48 11.88 17.40
CA PRO A 288 1.70 12.66 17.57
C PRO A 288 2.02 12.88 19.06
N ASN A 289 3.30 12.90 19.40
CA ASN A 289 3.74 13.26 20.74
C ASN A 289 3.77 14.79 20.89
N TYR A 290 2.90 15.36 21.74
CA TYR A 290 2.85 16.79 22.01
C TYR A 290 3.78 17.14 23.19
N GLN A 291 4.64 18.14 23.01
CA GLN A 291 5.53 18.62 24.07
C GLN A 291 4.85 19.71 24.88
N VAL A 292 4.73 19.50 26.19
CA VAL A 292 4.17 20.49 27.12
C VAL A 292 5.28 21.22 27.88
N PRO A 293 5.03 22.44 28.40
CA PRO A 293 6.01 23.16 29.20
C PRO A 293 6.42 22.40 30.47
N ASP A 294 7.63 22.69 30.97
CA ASP A 294 8.15 22.11 32.21
C ASP A 294 7.17 22.28 33.37
N GLY A 295 6.97 21.21 34.14
CA GLY A 295 6.04 21.18 35.26
C GLY A 295 4.62 20.76 34.91
N TYR A 296 4.29 20.58 33.62
CA TYR A 296 3.01 20.04 33.18
C TYR A 296 3.10 18.60 32.66
N THR A 297 2.01 17.85 32.83
CA THR A 297 1.61 16.70 32.00
C THR A 297 0.66 17.13 30.89
N LEU A 298 0.43 16.28 29.87
CA LEU A 298 -0.59 16.53 28.83
C LEU A 298 -1.96 16.89 29.43
N ASP A 299 -2.39 16.15 30.44
CA ASP A 299 -3.68 16.35 31.10
C ASP A 299 -3.73 17.70 31.85
N SER A 300 -2.71 17.99 32.66
CA SER A 300 -2.68 19.24 33.44
C SER A 300 -2.51 20.49 32.57
N TYR A 301 -1.80 20.38 31.43
CA TYR A 301 -1.66 21.50 30.49
C TYR A 301 -2.96 21.74 29.73
N LEU A 302 -3.63 20.68 29.29
CA LEU A 302 -4.96 20.78 28.70
C LEU A 302 -5.95 21.42 29.66
N GLU A 303 -5.97 20.97 30.92
CA GLU A 303 -6.81 21.54 31.97
C GLU A 303 -6.52 23.03 32.17
N HIS A 304 -5.25 23.41 32.31
CA HIS A 304 -4.83 24.81 32.44
C HIS A 304 -5.37 25.68 31.29
N LEU A 305 -5.15 25.28 30.04
CA LEU A 305 -5.64 26.01 28.86
C LEU A 305 -7.16 26.07 28.79
N ALA A 306 -7.84 24.99 29.16
CA ALA A 306 -9.30 24.92 29.17
C ALA A 306 -9.91 25.87 30.20
N PHE A 307 -9.32 25.98 31.39
CA PHE A 307 -9.77 26.93 32.42
C PHE A 307 -9.47 28.39 32.05
N GLU A 308 -8.33 28.68 31.42
CA GLU A 308 -8.10 30.01 30.85
C GLU A 308 -9.13 30.35 29.78
N GLY A 309 -9.44 29.38 28.91
CA GLY A 309 -10.47 29.48 27.89
C GLY A 309 -11.85 29.75 28.48
N LEU A 310 -12.22 29.04 29.54
CA LEU A 310 -13.47 29.22 30.26
C LEU A 310 -13.60 30.66 30.78
N ALA A 311 -12.54 31.19 31.41
CA ALA A 311 -12.51 32.55 31.91
C ALA A 311 -12.66 33.59 30.78
N ARG A 312 -12.05 33.35 29.61
CA ARG A 312 -12.20 34.21 28.42
C ARG A 312 -13.62 34.19 27.85
N ARG A 313 -14.30 33.04 27.87
CA ARG A 313 -15.63 32.84 27.26
C ARG A 313 -16.79 33.26 28.18
N TYR A 314 -16.69 32.98 29.47
CA TYR A 314 -17.77 33.17 30.46
C TYR A 314 -17.44 34.16 31.59
N GLY A 315 -16.24 34.76 31.61
CA GLY A 315 -15.80 35.70 32.63
C GLY A 315 -15.19 35.03 33.87
N SER A 316 -14.89 35.83 34.90
CA SER A 316 -14.17 35.37 36.10
C SER A 316 -15.00 34.51 37.07
N GLN A 317 -16.33 34.51 36.94
CA GLN A 317 -17.25 33.75 37.79
C GLN A 317 -18.31 33.03 36.94
N PRO A 318 -17.92 32.00 36.15
CA PRO A 318 -18.87 31.17 35.42
C PRO A 318 -19.78 30.42 36.41
N ALA A 319 -21.01 30.11 36.00
CA ALA A 319 -21.93 29.33 36.81
C ALA A 319 -21.36 27.93 37.12
N ASP A 320 -21.60 27.43 38.33
CA ASP A 320 -21.06 26.15 38.81
C ASP A 320 -21.35 24.99 37.84
N ALA A 321 -22.55 24.95 37.25
CA ALA A 321 -22.91 23.92 36.28
C ALA A 321 -21.99 23.87 35.03
N ILE A 322 -21.45 25.02 34.61
CA ILE A 322 -20.51 25.11 33.48
C ILE A 322 -19.13 24.60 33.90
N VAL A 323 -18.68 24.95 35.11
CA VAL A 323 -17.41 24.46 35.68
C VAL A 323 -17.45 22.95 35.84
N GLU A 324 -18.54 22.41 36.37
CA GLU A 324 -18.72 20.97 36.54
C GLU A 324 -18.78 20.23 35.21
N ARG A 325 -19.44 20.81 34.19
CA ARG A 325 -19.40 20.26 32.82
C ARG A 325 -17.97 20.23 32.27
N LEU A 326 -17.19 21.30 32.44
CA LEU A 326 -15.81 21.35 31.94
C LEU A 326 -14.94 20.28 32.61
N ARG A 327 -15.01 20.16 33.94
CA ARG A 327 -14.28 19.15 34.71
C ARG A 327 -14.65 17.73 34.30
N TYR A 328 -15.94 17.46 34.11
CA TYR A 328 -16.41 16.17 33.63
C TYR A 328 -15.82 15.82 32.26
N GLU A 329 -15.87 16.74 31.29
CA GLU A 329 -15.30 16.51 29.96
C GLU A 329 -13.79 16.27 30.02
N LEU A 330 -13.05 17.10 30.76
CA LEU A 330 -11.59 16.93 30.96
C LEU A 330 -11.26 15.56 31.57
N GLY A 331 -12.05 15.12 32.56
CA GLY A 331 -11.91 13.80 33.17
C GLY A 331 -12.13 12.65 32.18
N VAL A 332 -13.11 12.77 31.29
CA VAL A 332 -13.33 11.77 30.22
C VAL A 332 -12.18 11.78 29.22
N VAL A 333 -11.71 12.95 28.79
CA VAL A 333 -10.60 13.10 27.83
C VAL A 333 -9.30 12.49 28.37
N SER A 334 -8.96 12.78 29.62
CA SER A 334 -7.79 12.20 30.31
C SER A 334 -7.92 10.68 30.44
N LYS A 335 -9.07 10.19 30.94
CA LYS A 335 -9.32 8.75 31.11
C LYS A 335 -9.21 7.96 29.79
N MET A 336 -9.60 8.57 28.67
CA MET A 336 -9.53 7.95 27.35
C MET A 336 -8.18 8.16 26.65
N GLY A 337 -7.27 8.95 27.23
CA GLY A 337 -5.92 9.19 26.69
C GLY A 337 -5.89 10.15 25.49
N PHE A 338 -6.87 11.05 25.36
CA PHE A 338 -6.97 11.96 24.20
C PHE A 338 -6.48 13.38 24.46
N SER A 339 -5.84 13.66 25.60
CA SER A 339 -5.36 15.02 25.91
C SER A 339 -4.34 15.53 24.89
N GLY A 340 -3.42 14.67 24.44
CA GLY A 340 -2.46 15.03 23.40
C GLY A 340 -3.13 15.37 22.06
N TYR A 341 -4.22 14.68 21.71
CA TYR A 341 -5.00 14.98 20.52
C TYR A 341 -5.64 16.38 20.59
N PHE A 342 -6.27 16.73 21.72
CA PHE A 342 -6.82 18.06 21.93
C PHE A 342 -5.75 19.15 21.88
N LEU A 343 -4.58 18.91 22.46
CA LEU A 343 -3.47 19.87 22.45
C LEU A 343 -2.91 20.12 21.05
N VAL A 344 -2.75 19.06 20.25
CA VAL A 344 -2.34 19.20 18.84
C VAL A 344 -3.37 20.04 18.08
N VAL A 345 -4.67 19.73 18.21
CA VAL A 345 -5.74 20.45 17.52
C VAL A 345 -5.83 21.91 17.94
N TRP A 346 -5.73 22.17 19.24
CA TRP A 346 -5.68 23.52 19.79
C TRP A 346 -4.50 24.33 19.23
N ASP A 347 -3.31 23.74 19.18
CA ASP A 347 -2.06 24.44 18.83
C ASP A 347 -2.09 24.98 17.40
N PHE A 348 -2.44 24.15 16.41
CA PHE A 348 -2.48 24.63 15.02
C PHE A 348 -3.64 25.62 14.77
N ILE A 349 -4.76 25.51 15.50
CA ILE A 349 -5.86 26.49 15.42
C ILE A 349 -5.45 27.82 16.06
N ALA A 350 -4.81 27.79 17.22
CA ALA A 350 -4.30 28.97 17.90
C ALA A 350 -3.26 29.69 17.03
N HIS A 351 -2.37 28.92 16.39
CA HIS A 351 -1.42 29.45 15.41
C HIS A 351 -2.12 30.12 14.23
N ALA A 352 -3.08 29.45 13.59
CA ALA A 352 -3.83 29.98 12.45
C ALA A 352 -4.50 31.32 12.78
N ARG A 353 -5.20 31.40 13.92
CA ARG A 353 -5.82 32.66 14.38
C ARG A 353 -4.79 33.76 14.61
N LYS A 354 -3.63 33.44 15.19
CA LYS A 354 -2.53 34.40 15.39
C LYS A 354 -1.94 34.93 14.08
N GLN A 355 -1.93 34.10 13.03
CA GLN A 355 -1.48 34.47 11.69
C GLN A 355 -2.58 35.14 10.84
N GLY A 356 -3.77 35.39 11.41
CA GLY A 356 -4.90 35.97 10.70
C GLY A 356 -5.53 35.04 9.67
N ILE A 357 -5.31 33.72 9.78
CA ILE A 357 -5.97 32.70 8.95
C ILE A 357 -7.36 32.47 9.53
N ALA A 358 -8.39 32.58 8.69
CA ALA A 358 -9.76 32.35 9.12
C ALA A 358 -9.97 30.88 9.46
N VAL A 359 -10.55 30.62 10.63
CA VAL A 359 -10.91 29.29 11.11
C VAL A 359 -12.42 29.26 11.27
N GLY A 360 -13.07 28.25 10.70
CA GLY A 360 -14.51 28.07 10.80
C GLY A 360 -14.98 27.87 12.25
N PRO A 361 -16.31 27.88 12.47
CA PRO A 361 -16.89 27.71 13.80
C PRO A 361 -16.74 26.28 14.38
N GLY A 362 -16.21 25.33 13.59
CA GLY A 362 -16.16 23.91 13.88
C GLY A 362 -17.38 23.18 13.31
N ARG A 363 -17.17 21.95 12.82
CA ARG A 363 -18.24 21.09 12.28
C ARG A 363 -18.22 19.70 12.93
N GLY A 364 -19.31 18.96 12.73
CA GLY A 364 -19.47 17.62 13.29
C GLY A 364 -19.78 17.64 14.79
N SER A 365 -19.50 16.53 15.46
CA SER A 365 -19.85 16.34 16.87
C SER A 365 -18.97 17.14 17.84
N SER A 366 -17.79 17.59 17.42
CA SER A 366 -16.84 18.38 18.21
C SER A 366 -17.46 19.64 18.84
N ALA A 367 -18.47 20.24 18.18
CA ALA A 367 -19.21 21.39 18.69
C ALA A 367 -19.97 21.11 20.00
N GLY A 368 -20.20 19.84 20.36
CA GLY A 368 -20.79 19.44 21.64
C GLY A 368 -19.85 19.48 22.84
N SER A 369 -18.55 19.72 22.64
CA SER A 369 -17.57 19.76 23.72
C SER A 369 -17.31 21.19 24.22
N LEU A 370 -17.52 21.39 25.52
CA LEU A 370 -17.14 22.61 26.22
C LEU A 370 -15.61 22.77 26.28
N VAL A 371 -14.85 21.68 26.39
CA VAL A 371 -13.38 21.72 26.30
C VAL A 371 -12.95 22.29 24.95
N ALA A 372 -13.52 21.78 23.84
CA ALA A 372 -13.21 22.28 22.50
C ALA A 372 -13.58 23.76 22.32
N TYR A 373 -14.71 24.19 22.87
CA TYR A 373 -15.14 25.60 22.85
C TYR A 373 -14.21 26.53 23.64
N CYS A 374 -13.77 26.11 24.84
CA CYS A 374 -12.86 26.87 25.70
C CYS A 374 -11.47 27.02 25.07
N LEU A 375 -10.96 25.97 24.44
CA LEU A 375 -9.71 26.01 23.70
C LEU A 375 -9.80 26.85 22.42
N GLY A 376 -11.02 27.16 21.94
CA GLY A 376 -11.22 27.87 20.68
C GLY A 376 -11.10 26.99 19.44
N ILE A 377 -11.11 25.66 19.63
CA ILE A 377 -11.22 24.65 18.58
C ILE A 377 -12.56 24.81 17.87
N THR A 378 -13.63 24.95 18.64
CA THR A 378 -14.96 25.35 18.13
C THR A 378 -15.30 26.76 18.60
N ASN A 379 -16.25 27.38 17.89
CA ASN A 379 -16.77 28.70 18.23
C ASN A 379 -18.27 28.70 18.51
N VAL A 380 -18.87 27.52 18.69
CA VAL A 380 -20.27 27.31 19.06
C VAL A 380 -20.34 26.97 20.55
N ASP A 381 -21.11 27.73 21.31
CA ASP A 381 -21.30 27.50 22.75
C ASP A 381 -22.22 26.27 22.99
N PRO A 382 -21.70 25.14 23.48
CA PRO A 382 -22.50 23.92 23.64
C PRO A 382 -23.56 24.06 24.74
N ILE A 383 -23.33 24.90 25.74
CA ILE A 383 -24.27 25.11 26.84
C ILE A 383 -25.48 25.90 26.34
N ARG A 384 -25.23 26.99 25.61
CA ARG A 384 -26.29 27.84 25.04
C ARG A 384 -27.22 27.07 24.11
N TYR A 385 -26.67 26.17 23.30
CA TYR A 385 -27.42 25.44 22.28
C TYR A 385 -27.83 24.02 22.70
N GLY A 386 -27.57 23.62 23.96
CA GLY A 386 -27.95 22.30 24.48
C GLY A 386 -27.25 21.14 23.78
N LEU A 387 -26.00 21.33 23.35
CA LEU A 387 -25.22 20.31 22.65
C LEU A 387 -24.61 19.30 23.63
N ILE A 388 -24.61 18.03 23.22
CA ILE A 388 -24.31 16.88 24.08
C ILE A 388 -22.87 16.42 23.84
N PHE A 389 -22.06 16.36 24.90
CA PHE A 389 -20.66 15.94 24.82
C PHE A 389 -20.53 14.46 24.45
N GLU A 390 -21.41 13.60 24.97
CA GLU A 390 -21.40 12.15 24.76
C GLU A 390 -21.64 11.77 23.29
N ARG A 391 -22.21 12.70 22.49
CA ARG A 391 -22.35 12.51 21.04
C ARG A 391 -21.01 12.64 20.32
N PHE A 392 -20.07 13.39 20.91
CA PHE A 392 -18.70 13.55 20.47
C PHE A 392 -17.79 12.46 21.03
N LEU A 393 -17.74 12.34 22.35
CA LEU A 393 -16.89 11.39 23.04
C LEU A 393 -17.69 10.64 24.09
N ASN A 394 -18.01 9.38 23.79
CA ASN A 394 -18.81 8.54 24.67
C ASN A 394 -17.91 7.80 25.68
N PRO A 395 -18.05 8.01 26.99
CA PRO A 395 -17.21 7.36 27.99
C PRO A 395 -17.38 5.83 28.07
N GLU A 396 -18.48 5.28 27.54
CA GLU A 396 -18.74 3.83 27.48
C GLU A 396 -18.09 3.15 26.27
N ARG A 397 -17.59 3.93 25.30
CA ARG A 397 -16.99 3.41 24.07
C ARG A 397 -15.69 4.16 23.75
N ILE A 398 -14.56 3.48 23.93
CA ILE A 398 -13.26 4.01 23.49
C ILE A 398 -13.19 3.95 21.96
N SER A 399 -13.45 5.09 21.33
CA SER A 399 -13.22 5.34 19.90
C SER A 399 -12.50 6.66 19.75
N MET A 400 -11.61 6.76 18.75
CA MET A 400 -10.91 8.00 18.47
C MET A 400 -11.92 9.10 18.11
N PRO A 401 -11.91 10.26 18.80
CA PRO A 401 -12.73 11.38 18.44
C PRO A 401 -12.27 11.97 17.10
N ASP A 402 -13.22 12.44 16.31
CA ASP A 402 -12.96 13.13 15.05
C ASP A 402 -13.29 14.62 15.20
N MET A 403 -12.30 15.47 14.95
CA MET A 403 -12.42 16.93 15.00
C MET A 403 -12.10 17.49 13.62
N ASP A 404 -13.14 17.64 12.82
CA ASP A 404 -13.07 18.32 11.55
C ASP A 404 -12.88 19.84 11.75
N ILE A 405 -11.78 20.37 11.22
CA ILE A 405 -11.46 21.80 11.29
C ILE A 405 -11.51 22.42 9.90
N ASP A 406 -12.23 23.54 9.78
CA ASP A 406 -12.34 24.32 8.55
C ASP A 406 -11.37 25.51 8.60
N PHE A 407 -10.59 25.69 7.53
CA PHE A 407 -9.73 26.85 7.31
C PHE A 407 -10.11 27.56 6.01
N ALA A 408 -9.63 28.79 5.82
CA ALA A 408 -9.65 29.42 4.50
C ALA A 408 -8.90 28.54 3.49
N ASP A 409 -9.46 28.38 2.29
CA ASP A 409 -8.95 27.47 1.26
C ASP A 409 -7.64 27.94 0.60
N ASP A 410 -7.29 29.21 0.79
CA ASP A 410 -6.15 29.88 0.17
C ASP A 410 -4.89 29.97 1.06
N ARG A 411 -4.87 29.32 2.25
CA ARG A 411 -3.83 29.54 3.27
C ARG A 411 -3.31 28.30 4.00
#